data_AF-A0A2T4D3T4-F1
#
_entry.id   AF-A0A2T4D3T4-F1
#
_cell.length_a   1.000
_cell.length_b   1.000
_cell.length_c   1.000
_cell.angle_alpha   90.00
_cell.angle_beta   90.00
_cell.angle_gamma   90.00
#
_symmetry.space_group_name_H-M   'P 1'
#
loop_
_entity.id
_entity.type
_entity.pdbx_description
1 polymer ?
#
loop_
_entity_poly.entity_id
_entity_poly.type
_entity_poly.pdbx_seq_one_letter_code
_entity_poly.pdbx_strand_id
1 'polypeptide(L)'
;DLEYSTAMRKVYTSFPANDEAVVLYAESLMNLHPWDFYTKKGIAKPWAKEIEDLLEKVLERNPDHPGANHLYIHAVEASSTPERGLPAAERLPALVPGAGHLVHMPSHIYIRTGDYHKGSEVNELATEVDSLYIANCSAQGVYPLSYFPHNIHFLAATAALEGRGETAINAAFRT
;
A
#
# COMPACT_ATOMS: atom_id res chain seq x y z
N ASP A 1 -8.03 -5.78 18.00
CA ASP A 1 -6.93 -6.29 17.14
C ASP A 1 -6.27 -7.57 17.66
N LEU A 2 -5.83 -7.67 18.92
CA LEU A 2 -5.17 -8.89 19.42
C LEU A 2 -6.03 -10.15 19.32
N GLU A 3 -7.32 -10.07 19.68
CA GLU A 3 -8.25 -11.19 19.56
C GLU A 3 -8.46 -11.59 18.08
N TYR A 4 -8.57 -10.61 17.19
CA TYR A 4 -8.67 -10.84 15.75
C TYR A 4 -7.42 -11.55 15.20
N SER A 5 -6.22 -11.07 15.52
CA SER A 5 -4.98 -11.73 15.09
C SER A 5 -4.84 -13.14 15.66
N THR A 6 -5.23 -13.35 16.91
CA THR A 6 -5.26 -14.68 17.54
C THR A 6 -6.24 -15.62 16.83
N ALA A 7 -7.41 -15.12 16.42
CA ALA A 7 -8.38 -15.89 15.63
C ALA A 7 -7.84 -16.20 14.22
N MET A 8 -7.25 -15.21 13.55
CA MET A 8 -6.67 -15.38 12.21
C MET A 8 -5.50 -16.36 12.20
N ARG A 9 -4.69 -16.41 13.26
CA ARG A 9 -3.65 -17.44 13.42
C ARG A 9 -4.24 -18.86 13.34
N LYS A 10 -5.40 -19.10 13.98
CA LYS A 10 -6.09 -20.40 13.94
C LYS A 10 -6.61 -20.73 12.54
N VAL A 11 -7.14 -19.74 11.83
CA VAL A 11 -7.59 -19.88 10.44
C VAL A 11 -6.41 -20.22 9.53
N TYR A 12 -5.32 -19.45 9.59
CA TYR A 12 -4.10 -19.73 8.84
C TYR A 12 -3.55 -21.13 9.14
N THR A 13 -3.52 -21.55 10.40
CA THR A 13 -3.04 -22.87 10.80
C THR A 13 -3.90 -24.00 10.22
N SER A 14 -5.22 -23.78 10.12
CA SER A 14 -6.16 -24.74 9.56
C SER A 14 -6.14 -24.78 8.02
N PHE A 15 -5.78 -23.66 7.38
CA PHE A 15 -5.81 -23.48 5.92
C PHE A 15 -4.51 -22.84 5.38
N PRO A 16 -3.32 -23.42 5.60
CA PRO A 16 -2.04 -22.76 5.27
C PRO A 16 -1.76 -22.64 3.77
N ALA A 17 -2.54 -23.32 2.94
CA ALA A 17 -2.47 -23.27 1.48
C ALA A 17 -3.49 -22.29 0.85
N ASN A 18 -4.43 -21.75 1.64
CA ASN A 18 -5.40 -20.77 1.15
C ASN A 18 -4.76 -19.37 1.19
N ASP A 19 -4.61 -18.72 0.03
CA ASP A 19 -3.96 -17.40 -0.07
C ASP A 19 -4.65 -16.36 0.82
N GLU A 20 -5.99 -16.28 0.80
CA GLU A 20 -6.75 -15.30 1.59
C GLU A 20 -6.56 -15.50 3.10
N ALA A 21 -6.55 -16.75 3.58
CA ALA A 21 -6.29 -17.05 4.98
C ALA A 21 -4.88 -16.60 5.43
N VAL A 22 -3.89 -16.71 4.54
CA VAL A 22 -2.51 -16.24 4.79
C VAL A 22 -2.46 -14.72 4.78
N VAL A 23 -3.05 -14.07 3.77
CA VAL A 23 -3.07 -12.61 3.61
C VAL A 23 -3.80 -11.93 4.77
N LEU A 24 -4.98 -12.41 5.16
CA LEU A 24 -5.73 -11.87 6.30
C LEU A 24 -5.00 -12.09 7.64
N TYR A 25 -4.24 -13.18 7.77
CA TYR A 25 -3.39 -13.36 8.95
C TYR A 25 -2.21 -12.37 8.95
N ALA A 26 -1.54 -12.17 7.82
CA ALA A 26 -0.49 -11.17 7.68
C ALA A 26 -1.02 -9.75 7.99
N GLU A 27 -2.17 -9.37 7.43
CA GLU A 27 -2.87 -8.11 7.73
C GLU A 27 -3.14 -7.98 9.24
N SER A 28 -3.63 -9.04 9.89
CA SER A 28 -3.92 -9.01 11.32
C SER A 28 -2.68 -8.72 12.17
N LEU A 29 -1.50 -9.20 11.75
CA LEU A 29 -0.22 -8.91 12.40
C LEU A 29 0.21 -7.46 12.12
N MET A 30 0.01 -6.96 10.90
CA MET A 30 0.26 -5.56 10.55
C MET A 30 -0.59 -4.61 11.41
N ASN A 31 -1.86 -4.94 11.65
CA ASN A 31 -2.76 -4.13 12.49
C ASN A 31 -2.33 -4.07 13.96
N LEU A 32 -1.57 -5.05 14.47
CA LEU A 32 -0.97 -4.99 15.80
C LEU A 32 0.25 -4.05 15.86
N HIS A 33 0.83 -3.73 14.71
CA HIS A 33 2.07 -2.97 14.58
C HIS A 33 1.95 -1.88 13.50
N PRO A 34 0.95 -0.98 13.60
CA PRO A 34 0.65 -0.01 12.54
C PRO A 34 1.87 0.87 12.26
N TRP A 35 2.39 0.77 11.04
CA TRP A 35 3.58 1.50 10.54
C TRP A 35 4.87 1.28 11.36
N ASP A 36 4.96 0.18 12.10
CA ASP A 36 6.07 -0.08 13.02
C ASP A 36 6.90 -1.31 12.61
N PHE A 37 7.24 -1.46 11.33
CA PHE A 37 7.95 -2.65 10.81
C PHE A 37 9.48 -2.51 10.86
N TYR A 38 9.98 -1.28 10.76
CA TYR A 38 11.41 -0.98 10.71
C TYR A 38 11.79 0.11 11.70
N THR A 39 13.01 0.04 12.24
CA THR A 39 13.61 1.16 12.95
C THR A 39 13.93 2.30 11.97
N LYS A 40 14.21 3.51 12.48
CA LYS A 40 14.68 4.64 11.65
C LYS A 40 15.95 4.34 10.83
N LYS A 41 16.70 3.30 11.19
CA LYS A 41 17.90 2.84 10.47
C LYS A 41 17.61 1.76 9.43
N GLY A 42 16.33 1.44 9.17
CA GLY A 42 15.94 0.37 8.24
C GLY A 42 16.15 -1.05 8.78
N ILE A 43 16.34 -1.21 10.09
CA ILE A 43 16.47 -2.55 10.71
C ILE A 43 15.07 -3.10 10.99
N ALA A 44 14.76 -4.27 10.46
CA ALA A 44 13.48 -4.97 10.66
C ALA A 44 13.23 -5.29 12.13
N LYS A 45 11.98 -5.09 12.58
CA LYS A 45 11.52 -5.49 13.91
C LYS A 45 11.11 -6.97 13.94
N PRO A 46 11.02 -7.60 15.13
CA PRO A 46 10.80 -9.05 15.23
C PRO A 46 9.56 -9.58 14.49
N TRP A 47 8.49 -8.79 14.42
CA TRP A 47 7.25 -9.17 13.75
C TRP A 47 7.25 -8.91 12.24
N ALA A 48 8.13 -8.03 11.73
CA ALA A 48 8.16 -7.70 10.30
C ALA A 48 8.51 -8.91 9.44
N LYS A 49 9.46 -9.73 9.91
CA LYS A 49 9.88 -10.93 9.19
C LYS A 49 8.75 -11.94 9.00
N GLU A 50 7.92 -12.19 10.02
CA GLU A 50 6.79 -13.12 9.89
C GLU A 50 5.78 -12.60 8.85
N ILE A 51 5.51 -11.28 8.84
CA ILE A 51 4.60 -10.64 7.88
C ILE A 51 5.13 -10.77 6.46
N GLU A 52 6.40 -10.42 6.24
CA GLU A 52 7.06 -10.53 4.94
C GLU A 52 7.06 -11.97 4.43
N ASP A 53 7.48 -12.94 5.25
CA ASP A 53 7.54 -14.35 4.86
C ASP A 53 6.14 -14.90 4.46
N LEU A 54 5.08 -14.48 5.15
CA LEU A 54 3.70 -14.88 4.81
C LEU A 54 3.27 -14.31 3.45
N LEU A 55 3.56 -13.03 3.21
CA LEU A 55 3.18 -12.34 1.97
C LEU A 55 4.00 -12.83 0.77
N GLU A 56 5.30 -13.01 0.94
CA GLU A 56 6.19 -13.56 -0.09
C GLU A 56 5.76 -14.96 -0.50
N LYS A 57 5.40 -15.81 0.46
CA LYS A 57 4.86 -17.13 0.18
C LYS A 57 3.58 -17.09 -0.67
N VAL A 58 2.72 -16.11 -0.47
CA VAL A 58 1.52 -15.93 -1.32
C VAL A 58 1.92 -15.45 -2.70
N LEU A 59 2.79 -14.45 -2.79
CA LEU A 59 3.25 -13.87 -4.06
C LEU A 59 4.05 -14.87 -4.92
N GLU A 60 4.76 -15.82 -4.31
CA GLU A 60 5.41 -16.93 -5.02
C GLU A 60 4.40 -17.87 -5.70
N ARG A 61 3.25 -18.14 -5.05
CA ARG A 61 2.19 -19.00 -5.58
C ARG A 61 1.26 -18.27 -6.53
N ASN A 62 0.97 -17.02 -6.22
CA ASN A 62 -0.02 -16.18 -6.85
C ASN A 62 0.49 -14.73 -6.94
N PRO A 63 1.34 -14.43 -7.93
CA PRO A 63 1.95 -13.10 -8.10
C PRO A 63 0.93 -11.97 -8.32
N ASP A 64 -0.28 -12.32 -8.75
CA ASP A 64 -1.36 -11.39 -9.10
C ASP A 64 -2.41 -11.25 -7.97
N HIS A 65 -2.12 -11.76 -6.77
CA HIS A 65 -3.03 -11.61 -5.63
C HIS A 65 -3.06 -10.14 -5.17
N PRO A 66 -4.20 -9.42 -5.27
CA PRO A 66 -4.23 -7.97 -5.02
C PRO A 66 -3.90 -7.63 -3.56
N GLY A 67 -4.49 -8.36 -2.59
CA GLY A 67 -4.22 -8.15 -1.17
C GLY A 67 -2.74 -8.38 -0.79
N ALA A 68 -2.10 -9.44 -1.31
CA ALA A 68 -0.70 -9.71 -1.03
C ALA A 68 0.22 -8.63 -1.62
N ASN A 69 -0.03 -8.18 -2.85
CA ASN A 69 0.74 -7.09 -3.47
C ASN A 69 0.58 -5.78 -2.68
N HIS A 70 -0.65 -5.43 -2.28
CA HIS A 70 -0.93 -4.25 -1.47
C HIS A 70 -0.18 -4.29 -0.14
N LEU A 71 -0.37 -5.35 0.65
CA LEU A 71 0.25 -5.46 1.98
C LEU A 71 1.78 -5.56 1.88
N TYR A 72 2.32 -6.20 0.84
CA TYR A 72 3.76 -6.33 0.67
C TYR A 72 4.43 -4.98 0.40
N ILE A 73 3.80 -4.10 -0.38
CA ILE A 73 4.28 -2.72 -0.58
C ILE A 73 4.44 -2.02 0.78
N HIS A 74 3.40 -2.02 1.61
CA HIS A 74 3.45 -1.42 2.94
C HIS A 74 4.46 -2.12 3.87
N ALA A 75 4.58 -3.43 3.77
CA ALA A 75 5.51 -4.20 4.58
C ALA A 75 6.95 -3.77 4.30
N VAL A 76 7.32 -3.41 3.06
CA VAL A 76 8.73 -3.18 2.68
C VAL A 76 9.10 -1.71 2.42
N GLU A 77 8.14 -0.78 2.32
CA GLU A 77 8.38 0.64 1.97
C GLU A 77 9.40 1.33 2.89
N ALA A 78 9.38 1.00 4.19
CA ALA A 78 10.26 1.61 5.20
C ALA A 78 11.60 0.86 5.38
N SER A 79 11.83 -0.21 4.63
CA SER A 79 13.04 -1.04 4.72
C SER A 79 14.29 -0.33 4.16
N SER A 80 15.45 -0.95 4.34
CA SER A 80 16.69 -0.55 3.65
C SER A 80 16.78 -1.02 2.20
N THR A 81 15.81 -1.82 1.74
CA THR A 81 15.74 -2.39 0.38
C THR A 81 14.31 -2.26 -0.19
N PRO A 82 13.74 -1.04 -0.26
CA PRO A 82 12.37 -0.83 -0.72
C PRO A 82 12.14 -1.29 -2.17
N GLU A 83 13.20 -1.39 -2.98
CA GLU A 83 13.15 -1.87 -4.37
C GLU A 83 12.57 -3.28 -4.52
N ARG A 84 12.59 -4.10 -3.46
CA ARG A 84 11.91 -5.40 -3.43
C ARG A 84 10.39 -5.29 -3.65
N GLY A 85 9.80 -4.14 -3.33
CA GLY A 85 8.38 -3.86 -3.56
C GLY A 85 8.04 -3.49 -5.01
N LEU A 86 9.03 -3.23 -5.88
CA LEU A 86 8.78 -2.78 -7.26
C LEU A 86 7.90 -3.75 -8.08
N PRO A 87 8.11 -5.08 -8.05
CA PRO A 87 7.23 -5.99 -8.80
C PRO A 87 5.77 -5.93 -8.34
N ALA A 88 5.52 -5.71 -7.05
CA ALA A 88 4.17 -5.54 -6.54
C ALA A 88 3.56 -4.20 -6.94
N ALA A 89 4.36 -3.13 -6.87
CA ALA A 89 4.00 -1.79 -7.32
C ALA A 89 3.64 -1.76 -8.82
N GLU A 90 4.34 -2.51 -9.67
CA GLU A 90 4.06 -2.56 -11.11
C GLU A 90 2.76 -3.30 -11.44
N ARG A 91 2.41 -4.36 -10.69
CA ARG A 91 1.22 -5.17 -10.95
C ARG A 91 -0.07 -4.53 -10.43
N LEU A 92 -0.02 -4.00 -9.21
CA LEU A 92 -1.22 -3.69 -8.43
C LEU A 92 -2.24 -2.76 -9.12
N PRO A 93 -1.84 -1.68 -9.81
CA PRO A 93 -2.81 -0.79 -10.48
C PRO A 93 -3.66 -1.50 -11.54
N ALA A 94 -3.11 -2.51 -12.23
CA ALA A 94 -3.82 -3.26 -13.25
C ALA A 94 -4.77 -4.32 -12.66
N LEU A 95 -4.50 -4.81 -11.45
CA LEU A 95 -5.30 -5.83 -10.78
C LEU A 95 -6.65 -5.27 -10.28
N VAL A 96 -6.65 -4.04 -9.78
CA VAL A 96 -7.85 -3.39 -9.21
C VAL A 96 -7.95 -1.92 -9.64
N PRO A 97 -8.13 -1.63 -10.94
CA PRO A 97 -8.04 -0.27 -11.49
C PRO A 97 -9.15 0.68 -11.01
N GLY A 98 -10.24 0.14 -10.48
CA GLY A 98 -11.36 0.92 -9.94
C GLY A 98 -11.19 1.38 -8.49
N ALA A 99 -10.10 1.00 -7.82
CA ALA A 99 -9.82 1.41 -6.44
C ALA A 99 -8.64 2.38 -6.41
N GLY A 100 -8.91 3.69 -6.31
CA GLY A 100 -7.86 4.71 -6.40
C GLY A 100 -6.77 4.52 -5.35
N HIS A 101 -7.11 4.08 -4.13
CA HIS A 101 -6.10 3.67 -3.13
C HIS A 101 -5.10 2.64 -3.68
N LEU A 102 -5.58 1.57 -4.33
CA LEU A 102 -4.71 0.52 -4.90
C LEU A 102 -3.94 0.99 -6.14
N VAL A 103 -4.51 1.92 -6.90
CA VAL A 103 -3.80 2.60 -7.99
C VAL A 103 -2.68 3.50 -7.48
N HIS A 104 -2.88 4.16 -6.33
CA HIS A 104 -1.89 5.02 -5.67
C HIS A 104 -0.74 4.24 -5.02
N MET A 105 -1.02 3.03 -4.52
CA MET A 105 -0.07 2.21 -3.75
C MET A 105 1.38 2.15 -4.29
N PRO A 106 1.64 2.06 -5.62
CA PRO A 106 3.00 2.08 -6.16
C PRO A 106 3.82 3.29 -5.73
N SER A 107 3.17 4.44 -5.47
CA SER A 107 3.85 5.67 -5.04
C SER A 107 4.58 5.52 -3.70
N HIS A 108 4.20 4.57 -2.83
CA HIS A 108 4.93 4.26 -1.59
C HIS A 108 6.30 3.66 -1.85
N ILE A 109 6.47 2.92 -2.94
CA ILE A 109 7.79 2.42 -3.36
C ILE A 109 8.54 3.47 -4.17
N TYR A 110 7.87 4.11 -5.14
CA TYR A 110 8.53 5.06 -6.04
C TYR A 110 9.14 6.27 -5.33
N ILE A 111 8.49 6.79 -4.28
CA ILE A 111 9.07 7.87 -3.48
C ILE A 111 10.33 7.44 -2.73
N ARG A 112 10.50 6.14 -2.47
CA ARG A 112 11.64 5.56 -1.74
C ARG A 112 12.78 5.18 -2.69
N THR A 113 12.48 4.81 -3.93
CA THR A 113 13.46 4.45 -4.96
C THR A 113 13.94 5.65 -5.79
N GLY A 114 13.24 6.79 -5.70
CA GLY A 114 13.57 8.00 -6.45
C GLY A 114 12.85 8.12 -7.80
N ASP A 115 11.93 7.21 -8.10
CA ASP A 115 11.08 7.25 -9.30
C ASP A 115 9.93 8.26 -9.15
N TYR A 116 10.25 9.48 -8.71
CA TYR A 116 9.27 10.49 -8.30
C TYR A 116 8.24 10.80 -9.39
N HIS A 117 8.64 10.80 -10.67
CA HIS A 117 7.75 11.02 -11.79
C HIS A 117 6.64 9.96 -11.89
N LYS A 118 7.00 8.68 -11.83
CA LYS A 118 6.03 7.59 -11.77
C LYS A 118 5.12 7.72 -10.55
N GLY A 119 5.69 8.15 -9.42
CA GLY A 119 4.94 8.51 -8.21
C GLY A 119 3.84 9.53 -8.51
N SER A 120 4.18 10.66 -9.13
CA SER A 120 3.19 11.68 -9.49
C SER A 120 2.13 11.16 -10.44
N GLU A 121 2.51 10.43 -11.50
CA GLU A 121 1.58 9.88 -12.49
C GLU A 121 0.53 8.95 -11.84
N VAL A 122 0.95 8.02 -10.97
CA VAL A 122 0.01 7.12 -10.31
C VAL A 122 -0.90 7.83 -9.32
N ASN A 123 -0.43 8.90 -8.66
CA ASN A 123 -1.25 9.69 -7.75
C ASN A 123 -2.27 10.56 -8.47
N GLU A 124 -1.90 11.13 -9.63
CA GLU A 124 -2.83 11.86 -10.50
C GLU A 124 -3.95 10.92 -10.97
N LEU A 125 -3.59 9.73 -11.46
CA LEU A 125 -4.55 8.71 -11.87
C LEU A 125 -5.45 8.24 -10.71
N ALA A 126 -4.86 7.93 -9.54
CA ALA A 126 -5.62 7.52 -8.36
C ALA A 126 -6.62 8.59 -7.90
N THR A 127 -6.23 9.87 -7.97
CA THR A 127 -7.11 11.00 -7.66
C THR A 127 -8.27 11.09 -8.64
N GLU A 128 -8.04 10.83 -9.93
CA GLU A 128 -9.12 10.79 -10.93
C GLU A 128 -10.09 9.63 -10.67
N VAL A 129 -9.57 8.42 -10.43
CA VAL A 129 -10.39 7.22 -10.14
C VAL A 129 -11.27 7.45 -8.90
N ASP A 130 -10.70 7.97 -7.82
CA ASP A 130 -11.46 8.22 -6.59
C ASP A 130 -12.47 9.36 -6.72
N SER A 131 -12.16 10.39 -7.51
CA SER A 131 -13.10 11.47 -7.79
C SER A 131 -14.35 10.96 -8.51
N LEU A 132 -14.17 10.07 -9.49
CA LEU A 132 -15.28 9.41 -10.20
C LEU A 132 -16.07 8.48 -9.27
N TYR A 133 -15.39 7.71 -8.42
CA TYR A 133 -16.04 6.82 -7.45
C TYR A 133 -16.88 7.61 -6.42
N ILE A 134 -16.33 8.67 -5.84
CA ILE A 134 -17.04 9.53 -4.88
C ILE A 134 -18.28 10.15 -5.53
N ALA A 135 -18.14 10.69 -6.75
CA ALA A 135 -19.24 11.32 -7.47
C ALA A 135 -20.36 10.31 -7.84
N ASN A 136 -19.99 9.15 -8.38
CA ASN A 136 -20.95 8.17 -8.89
C ASN A 136 -21.61 7.35 -7.79
N CYS A 137 -20.86 7.00 -6.74
CA CYS A 137 -21.34 6.12 -5.67
C CYS A 137 -21.76 6.89 -4.42
N SER A 138 -21.64 8.22 -4.40
CA SER A 138 -21.93 9.06 -3.23
C SER A 138 -21.19 8.57 -1.97
N ALA A 139 -19.95 8.09 -2.14
CA ALA A 139 -19.17 7.47 -1.07
C ALA A 139 -19.01 8.41 0.14
N GLN A 140 -19.22 7.89 1.34
CA GLN A 140 -19.16 8.64 2.61
C GLN A 140 -18.14 8.01 3.57
N GLY A 141 -17.79 8.75 4.63
CA GLY A 141 -16.97 8.23 5.73
C GLY A 141 -15.47 8.22 5.42
N VAL A 142 -14.77 7.16 5.83
CA VAL A 142 -13.29 7.08 5.81
C VAL A 142 -12.71 7.21 4.39
N TYR A 143 -13.45 6.76 3.36
CA TYR A 143 -12.98 6.82 1.98
C TYR A 143 -12.69 8.24 1.48
N PRO A 144 -13.68 9.16 1.42
CA PRO A 144 -13.41 10.54 1.04
C PRO A 144 -12.58 11.33 2.07
N LEU A 145 -12.53 10.90 3.34
CA LEU A 145 -11.84 11.63 4.41
C LEU A 145 -10.37 11.26 4.59
N SER A 146 -9.97 10.05 4.23
CA SER A 146 -8.61 9.55 4.51
C SER A 146 -7.93 8.99 3.26
N TYR A 147 -8.58 8.07 2.55
CA TYR A 147 -7.97 7.44 1.37
C TYR A 147 -7.80 8.42 0.22
N PHE A 148 -8.81 9.21 -0.11
CA PHE A 148 -8.73 10.16 -1.21
C PHE A 148 -7.69 11.28 -0.97
N PRO A 149 -7.67 11.99 0.18
CA PRO A 149 -6.64 12.99 0.45
C PRO A 149 -5.23 12.42 0.51
N HIS A 150 -5.07 11.15 0.93
CA HIS A 150 -3.77 10.47 0.98
C HIS A 150 -3.08 10.40 -0.38
N ASN A 151 -3.83 10.11 -1.45
CA ASN A 151 -3.31 10.13 -2.82
C ASN A 151 -2.77 11.53 -3.18
N ILE A 152 -3.50 12.59 -2.78
CA ILE A 152 -3.14 13.99 -3.07
C ILE A 152 -1.92 14.44 -2.24
N HIS A 153 -1.79 14.00 -0.98
CA HIS A 153 -0.59 14.24 -0.17
C HIS A 153 0.66 13.66 -0.85
N PHE A 154 0.57 12.43 -1.36
CA PHE A 154 1.67 11.81 -2.10
C PHE A 154 1.95 12.52 -3.43
N LEU A 155 0.92 13.02 -4.14
CA LEU A 155 1.11 13.87 -5.31
C LEU A 155 1.90 15.14 -4.97
N ALA A 156 1.53 15.83 -3.89
CA ALA A 156 2.25 17.03 -3.46
C ALA A 156 3.74 16.73 -3.19
N ALA A 157 4.03 15.61 -2.51
CA ALA A 157 5.40 15.21 -2.19
C ALA A 157 6.19 14.80 -3.44
N THR A 158 5.65 13.91 -4.28
CA THR A 158 6.32 13.39 -5.48
C THR A 158 6.53 14.48 -6.53
N ALA A 159 5.53 15.34 -6.75
CA ALA A 159 5.65 16.50 -7.64
C ALA A 159 6.72 17.49 -7.17
N ALA A 160 6.84 17.72 -5.85
CA ALA A 160 7.90 18.56 -5.31
C ALA A 160 9.29 17.96 -5.54
N LEU A 161 9.44 16.64 -5.32
CA LEU A 161 10.70 15.91 -5.46
C LEU A 161 11.18 15.80 -6.92
N GLU A 162 10.27 15.74 -7.89
CA GLU A 162 10.62 15.77 -9.33
C GLU A 162 10.73 17.19 -9.92
N GLY A 163 10.43 18.24 -9.14
CA GLY A 163 10.55 19.64 -9.58
C GLY A 163 9.33 20.22 -10.29
N ARG A 164 8.17 19.57 -10.26
CA ARG A 164 6.88 20.10 -10.76
C ARG A 164 6.23 21.02 -9.73
N GLY A 165 6.83 22.20 -9.51
CA GLY A 165 6.44 23.14 -8.45
C GLY A 165 4.97 23.58 -8.49
N GLU A 166 4.42 23.86 -9.67
CA GLU A 166 3.01 24.24 -9.82
C GLU A 166 2.07 23.10 -9.41
N THR A 167 2.32 21.87 -9.89
CA THR A 167 1.55 20.67 -9.50
C THR A 167 1.63 20.45 -7.98
N ALA A 168 2.82 20.56 -7.39
CA ALA A 168 3.02 20.35 -5.96
C ALA A 168 2.20 21.34 -5.11
N ILE A 169 2.25 22.64 -5.45
CA ILE A 169 1.50 23.69 -4.75
C ILE A 169 -0.01 23.47 -4.92
N ASN A 170 -0.47 23.17 -6.13
CA ASN A 170 -1.89 22.91 -6.38
C ASN A 170 -2.40 21.69 -5.62
N ALA A 171 -1.60 20.62 -5.54
CA ALA A 171 -1.94 19.44 -4.74
C ALA A 171 -2.02 19.77 -3.25
N ALA A 172 -1.05 20.53 -2.71
CA ALA A 172 -1.03 20.94 -1.31
C ALA A 172 -2.23 21.84 -0.89
N PHE A 173 -2.81 22.61 -1.82
CA PHE A 173 -4.02 23.38 -1.54
C PHE A 173 -5.31 22.54 -1.54
N ARG A 174 -5.26 21.31 -2.06
CA ARG A 174 -6.40 20.39 -2.17
C ARG A 174 -6.48 19.39 -1.03
N THR A 175 -5.49 19.38 -0.15
CA THR A 175 -5.39 18.56 1.07
C THR A 175 -5.75 19.40 2.29
#